data_AF-A0A7C3UEY1-F1
#
_entry.id   AF-A0A7C3UEY1-F1
#
_cell.length_a   1.000
_cell.length_b   1.000
_cell.length_c   1.000
_cell.angle_alpha   90.00
_cell.angle_beta   90.00
_cell.angle_gamma   90.00
#
_symmetry.space_group_name_H-M   'P 1'
#
loop_
_entity.id
_entity.type
_entity.pdbx_description
1 polymer ?
#
loop_
_entity_poly.entity_id
_entity_poly.type
_entity_poly.pdbx_seq_one_letter_code
_entity_poly.pdbx_strand_id
1 'polypeptide(L)'
;MPAIIDSKASPEFSTINLNSIYNRKGTGFTGDELADEGLVGRNIALTGYNVLRGIPFNLGSDNQNNVLFLKDSKISLNLDYPLNCCYLVFIHTAVTKRISPDPDGITRPPRGGVILGDKVAEYQLIYTDDTVQTVPILRRFAIGDMNINWGESCLSAVPIAKPIAVPTTSESMSAGTKPAGLWGWTQTRVGFDPIASFPVRYWLYAMENKNADKSIKAIKFIPYEGAVLLLGLSVTSIEENPLRWGRRKKAILSLPEDVNIGKPDESGRYPNLGIDLGQIISVSPKFDYENDNWEEGYNNKFPTRSNRQFIVEYTAHPSARFNVKETVDISFPVKDCQVAGKTSGTFLLEPISPAEQDVTIKVIEA
;
A
#
# COMPACT_ATOMS: atom_id res chain seq x y z
N MET A 1 -18.32 -5.13 7.51
CA MET A 1 -17.54 -5.90 6.50
C MET A 1 -16.30 -6.48 7.18
N PRO A 2 -15.64 -7.55 6.68
CA PRO A 2 -14.43 -8.06 7.32
C PRO A 2 -13.29 -7.03 7.21
N ALA A 3 -12.49 -6.95 8.26
CA ALA A 3 -11.27 -6.15 8.27
C ALA A 3 -10.25 -6.67 7.25
N ILE A 4 -9.52 -5.75 6.62
CA ILE A 4 -8.39 -6.05 5.75
C ILE A 4 -7.13 -6.03 6.60
N ILE A 5 -6.39 -7.14 6.59
CA ILE A 5 -5.08 -7.24 7.22
C ILE A 5 -4.13 -7.80 6.16
N ASP A 6 -3.42 -6.92 5.46
CA ASP A 6 -2.52 -7.33 4.37
C ASP A 6 -1.13 -7.80 4.83
N SER A 7 -0.76 -7.45 6.06
CA SER A 7 0.52 -7.73 6.70
C SER A 7 0.42 -7.39 8.18
N LYS A 8 1.50 -7.66 8.94
CA LYS A 8 1.62 -7.18 10.32
C LYS A 8 1.63 -5.65 10.33
N ALA A 9 0.94 -5.04 11.29
CA ALA A 9 0.97 -3.60 11.47
C ALA A 9 2.38 -3.11 11.78
N SER A 10 2.82 -2.09 11.07
CA SER A 10 4.10 -1.45 11.33
C SER A 10 4.05 -0.74 12.69
N PRO A 11 5.06 -0.95 13.56
CA PRO A 11 5.13 -0.30 14.87
C PRO A 11 5.40 1.21 14.79
N GLU A 12 5.79 1.71 13.60
CA GLU A 12 6.12 3.11 13.36
C GLU A 12 4.89 4.03 13.22
N PHE A 13 3.69 3.47 13.36
CA PHE A 13 2.42 4.17 13.14
C PHE A 13 1.52 4.10 14.36
N SER A 14 0.81 5.20 14.60
CA SER A 14 -0.27 5.29 15.57
C SER A 14 -1.56 5.69 14.89
N THR A 15 -2.67 5.06 15.26
CA THR A 15 -3.99 5.36 14.68
C THR A 15 -4.62 6.56 15.36
N ILE A 16 -5.30 7.42 14.61
CA ILE A 16 -6.13 8.50 15.15
C ILE A 16 -7.59 8.14 14.99
N ASN A 17 -8.35 8.23 16.09
CA ASN A 17 -9.77 7.95 16.09
C ASN A 17 -10.55 9.15 15.54
N LEU A 18 -11.44 8.90 14.57
CA LEU A 18 -12.28 9.92 13.95
C LEU A 18 -13.76 9.79 14.32
N ASN A 19 -14.11 8.91 15.26
CA ASN A 19 -15.50 8.66 15.67
C ASN A 19 -16.26 9.94 16.04
N SER A 20 -15.58 10.92 16.65
CA SER A 20 -16.18 12.19 17.06
C SER A 20 -16.60 13.09 15.90
N ILE A 21 -16.07 12.86 14.70
CA ILE A 21 -16.34 13.68 13.50
C ILE A 21 -17.13 12.95 12.41
N TYR A 22 -17.32 11.64 12.51
CA TYR A 22 -18.13 10.91 11.53
C TYR A 22 -19.59 11.39 11.55
N ASN A 23 -20.11 11.72 10.37
CA ASN A 23 -21.43 12.34 10.21
C ASN A 23 -22.37 11.54 9.29
N ARG A 24 -21.89 10.41 8.74
CA ARG A 24 -22.67 9.50 7.90
C ARG A 24 -22.34 8.05 8.20
N LYS A 25 -23.33 7.19 7.98
CA LYS A 25 -23.19 5.73 7.98
C LYS A 25 -22.89 5.26 6.55
N GLY A 26 -21.97 4.31 6.39
CA GLY A 26 -21.54 3.76 5.10
C GLY A 26 -22.65 3.11 4.26
N THR A 27 -23.79 2.76 4.85
CA THR A 27 -24.96 2.23 4.11
C THR A 27 -26.03 3.29 3.83
N GLY A 28 -25.84 4.52 4.32
CA GLY A 28 -26.87 5.56 4.38
C GLY A 28 -26.79 6.60 3.26
N PHE A 29 -26.00 6.34 2.21
CA PHE A 29 -25.82 7.27 1.10
C PHE A 29 -26.86 7.07 0.00
N THR A 30 -27.30 8.17 -0.61
CA THR A 30 -28.15 8.14 -1.81
C THR A 30 -27.31 8.09 -3.10
N GLY A 31 -27.97 7.74 -4.21
CA GLY A 31 -27.31 7.67 -5.53
C GLY A 31 -26.85 9.04 -6.00
N ASP A 32 -27.57 10.11 -5.65
CA ASP A 32 -27.15 11.48 -5.93
C ASP A 32 -25.98 11.95 -5.06
N GLU A 33 -25.92 11.56 -3.79
CA GLU A 33 -24.78 11.89 -2.92
C GLU A 33 -23.48 11.24 -3.40
N LEU A 34 -23.58 10.04 -3.96
CA LEU A 34 -22.45 9.30 -4.53
C LEU A 34 -22.28 9.52 -6.03
N ALA A 35 -23.19 10.23 -6.70
CA ALA A 35 -23.24 10.24 -8.16
C ALA A 35 -23.22 8.82 -8.79
N ASP A 36 -23.73 7.80 -8.09
CA ASP A 36 -23.74 6.39 -8.48
C ASP A 36 -24.91 5.63 -7.83
N GLU A 37 -25.94 5.33 -8.61
CA GLU A 37 -27.13 4.58 -8.16
C GLU A 37 -26.81 3.12 -7.80
N GLY A 38 -25.75 2.54 -8.37
CA GLY A 38 -25.35 1.16 -8.09
C GLY A 38 -24.85 0.94 -6.66
N LEU A 39 -24.50 2.03 -5.96
CA LEU A 39 -23.98 2.02 -4.59
C LEU A 39 -25.05 2.23 -3.51
N VAL A 40 -26.28 2.55 -3.89
CA VAL A 40 -27.37 2.81 -2.93
C VAL A 40 -27.62 1.59 -2.05
N GLY A 41 -27.65 1.81 -0.74
CA GLY A 41 -27.86 0.75 0.26
C GLY A 41 -26.69 -0.24 0.42
N ARG A 42 -25.64 -0.14 -0.40
CA ARG A 42 -24.43 -0.94 -0.20
C ARG A 42 -23.60 -0.34 0.94
N ASN A 43 -22.96 -1.19 1.73
CA ASN A 43 -22.00 -0.71 2.70
C ASN A 43 -20.71 -0.30 1.97
N ILE A 44 -20.43 1.00 1.91
CA ILE A 44 -19.20 1.52 1.29
C ILE A 44 -18.08 1.77 2.30
N ALA A 45 -18.32 1.59 3.60
CA ALA A 45 -17.32 1.87 4.64
C ALA A 45 -16.55 0.62 5.05
N LEU A 46 -15.23 0.74 5.12
CA LEU A 46 -14.41 -0.21 5.88
C LEU A 46 -14.62 0.06 7.37
N THR A 47 -14.64 -0.99 8.18
CA THR A 47 -14.93 -0.91 9.62
C THR A 47 -13.96 -1.70 10.46
N GLY A 48 -13.84 -1.31 11.74
CA GLY A 48 -12.95 -1.95 12.71
C GLY A 48 -11.46 -1.68 12.47
N TYR A 49 -10.61 -2.55 13.04
CA TYR A 49 -9.15 -2.45 12.91
C TYR A 49 -8.70 -3.02 11.57
N ASN A 50 -8.01 -2.21 10.77
CA ASN A 50 -7.49 -2.59 9.45
C ASN A 50 -5.99 -2.32 9.38
N VAL A 51 -5.27 -3.12 8.59
CA VAL A 51 -3.86 -2.89 8.24
C VAL A 51 -3.77 -2.83 6.73
N LEU A 52 -3.53 -1.62 6.22
CA LEU A 52 -3.50 -1.29 4.81
C LEU A 52 -2.12 -0.81 4.43
N ARG A 53 -1.46 -1.51 3.54
CA ARG A 53 -0.05 -1.30 3.19
C ARG A 53 0.90 -1.36 4.39
N GLY A 54 0.61 -2.23 5.37
CA GLY A 54 1.32 -2.29 6.65
C GLY A 54 0.99 -1.17 7.63
N ILE A 55 0.13 -0.22 7.27
CA ILE A 55 -0.25 0.92 8.11
C ILE A 55 -1.54 0.55 8.87
N PRO A 56 -1.54 0.56 10.22
CA PRO A 56 -2.73 0.28 11.01
C PRO A 56 -3.73 1.43 10.93
N PHE A 57 -5.03 1.15 11.02
CA PHE A 57 -6.11 2.12 11.13
C PHE A 57 -7.23 1.59 12.04
N ASN A 58 -7.77 2.47 12.88
CA ASN A 58 -8.96 2.20 13.68
C ASN A 58 -10.16 2.91 13.07
N LEU A 59 -10.96 2.17 12.30
CA LEU A 59 -12.10 2.72 11.55
C LEU A 59 -13.39 2.64 12.37
N GLY A 60 -14.43 3.35 11.91
CA GLY A 60 -15.73 3.36 12.58
C GLY A 60 -16.40 1.98 12.64
N SER A 61 -17.45 1.87 13.46
CA SER A 61 -18.24 0.64 13.60
C SER A 61 -19.45 0.65 12.66
N ASP A 62 -19.87 -0.52 12.18
CA ASP A 62 -21.01 -0.69 11.26
C ASP A 62 -22.36 -0.24 11.87
N ASN A 63 -22.44 -0.04 13.20
CA ASN A 63 -23.68 0.31 13.90
C ASN A 63 -23.88 1.82 14.11
N GLN A 64 -22.91 2.65 13.72
CA GLN A 64 -22.92 4.10 13.93
C GLN A 64 -22.43 4.85 12.68
N ASN A 65 -22.34 6.17 12.75
CA ASN A 65 -21.63 6.93 11.73
C ASN A 65 -20.16 6.47 11.70
N ASN A 66 -19.69 6.12 10.52
CA ASN A 66 -18.37 5.54 10.28
C ASN A 66 -17.69 6.14 9.04
N VAL A 67 -18.28 7.19 8.46
CA VAL A 67 -17.73 7.95 7.35
C VAL A 67 -17.84 9.43 7.68
N LEU A 68 -16.75 10.16 7.44
CA LEU A 68 -16.78 11.61 7.35
C LEU A 68 -17.14 11.97 5.91
N PHE A 69 -18.38 12.42 5.69
CA PHE A 69 -18.82 13.00 4.43
C PHE A 69 -18.59 14.51 4.46
N LEU A 70 -17.57 14.95 3.74
CA LEU A 70 -17.15 16.34 3.66
C LEU A 70 -17.65 16.96 2.36
N LYS A 71 -18.70 17.78 2.44
CA LYS A 71 -19.34 18.43 1.28
C LYS A 71 -19.71 19.90 1.52
N ASP A 72 -20.52 20.19 2.54
CA ASP A 72 -21.11 21.53 2.69
C ASP A 72 -20.56 22.33 3.87
N SER A 73 -19.89 21.68 4.82
CA SER A 73 -19.46 22.31 6.07
C SER A 73 -18.03 21.94 6.44
N LYS A 74 -17.31 22.93 6.97
CA LYS A 74 -16.00 22.73 7.59
C LYS A 74 -16.16 21.91 8.88
N ILE A 75 -15.28 20.94 9.08
CA ILE A 75 -15.30 20.04 10.24
C ILE A 75 -13.94 20.11 10.93
N SER A 76 -13.92 20.12 12.26
CA SER A 76 -12.67 20.15 13.03
C SER A 76 -12.60 18.93 13.94
N LEU A 77 -11.46 18.25 13.90
CA LEU A 77 -11.06 17.21 14.84
C LEU A 77 -10.11 17.82 15.85
N ASN A 78 -10.55 17.93 17.10
CA ASN A 78 -9.64 18.22 18.21
C ASN A 78 -8.97 16.93 18.64
N LEU A 79 -7.65 16.93 18.77
CA LEU A 79 -6.92 15.76 19.25
C LEU A 79 -6.99 15.73 20.77
N ASP A 80 -7.16 14.52 21.34
CA ASP A 80 -7.24 14.33 22.80
C ASP A 80 -5.96 14.82 23.51
N TYR A 81 -4.83 14.71 22.81
CA TYR A 81 -3.54 15.24 23.22
C TYR A 81 -2.82 15.79 21.98
N PRO A 82 -2.04 16.88 22.13
CA PRO A 82 -1.17 17.33 21.05
C PRO A 82 -0.17 16.25 20.66
N LEU A 83 0.11 16.12 19.37
CA LEU A 83 1.08 15.14 18.87
C LEU A 83 2.04 15.75 17.85
N ASN A 84 3.24 15.19 17.80
CA ASN A 84 4.24 15.46 16.77
C ASN A 84 4.27 14.27 15.82
N CYS A 85 4.31 14.54 14.52
CA CYS A 85 4.46 13.52 13.50
C CYS A 85 5.09 14.15 12.25
N CYS A 86 5.73 13.32 11.43
CA CYS A 86 6.25 13.71 10.12
C CYS A 86 5.18 13.56 9.04
N TYR A 87 4.34 12.52 9.13
CA TYR A 87 3.26 12.29 8.17
C TYR A 87 1.93 11.94 8.84
N LEU A 88 0.86 12.38 8.20
CA LEU A 88 -0.52 11.98 8.43
C LEU A 88 -1.01 11.19 7.21
N VAL A 89 -1.37 9.93 7.40
CA VAL A 89 -1.88 9.06 6.35
C VAL A 89 -3.39 8.97 6.42
N PHE A 90 -4.07 9.41 5.36
CA PHE A 90 -5.53 9.40 5.27
C PHE A 90 -6.02 8.23 4.42
N ILE A 91 -7.14 7.61 4.82
CA ILE A 91 -7.98 6.80 3.93
C ILE A 91 -9.12 7.68 3.46
N HIS A 92 -9.14 8.00 2.18
CA HIS A 92 -10.19 8.83 1.61
C HIS A 92 -10.43 8.57 0.13
N THR A 93 -11.55 9.06 -0.38
CA THR A 93 -11.84 9.10 -1.81
C THR A 93 -12.73 10.30 -2.14
N ALA A 94 -12.63 10.79 -3.37
CA ALA A 94 -13.56 11.78 -3.89
C ALA A 94 -14.78 11.07 -4.49
N VAL A 95 -15.96 11.68 -4.29
CA VAL A 95 -17.15 11.33 -5.05
C VAL A 95 -16.93 11.74 -6.50
N THR A 96 -17.32 10.86 -7.43
CA THR A 96 -17.18 11.07 -8.87
C THR A 96 -17.86 12.38 -9.28
N LYS A 97 -17.12 13.27 -9.96
CA LYS A 97 -17.69 14.54 -10.44
C LYS A 97 -18.49 14.27 -11.71
N ARG A 98 -19.80 14.54 -11.69
CA ARG A 98 -20.61 14.55 -12.92
C ARG A 98 -20.15 15.74 -13.76
N ILE A 99 -19.76 15.47 -15.01
CA ILE A 99 -19.44 16.53 -15.95
C ILE A 99 -20.76 17.16 -16.40
N SER A 100 -20.95 18.43 -16.07
CA SER A 100 -22.11 19.22 -16.47
C SER A 100 -21.75 20.11 -17.65
N PRO A 101 -22.66 20.34 -18.61
CA PRO A 101 -22.47 21.35 -19.65
C PRO A 101 -22.31 22.75 -19.03
N ASP A 102 -21.50 23.59 -19.67
CA ASP A 102 -21.43 25.02 -19.37
C ASP A 102 -22.77 25.72 -19.71
N PRO A 103 -22.97 27.01 -19.34
CA PRO A 103 -24.20 27.75 -19.65
C PRO A 103 -24.61 27.74 -21.13
N ASP A 104 -23.65 27.60 -22.05
CA ASP A 104 -23.90 27.50 -23.50
C ASP A 104 -24.32 26.09 -23.96
N GLY A 105 -24.52 25.15 -23.03
CA GLY A 105 -24.85 23.75 -23.31
C GLY A 105 -23.65 22.91 -23.78
N ILE A 106 -22.45 23.47 -23.79
CA ILE A 106 -21.23 22.78 -24.25
C ILE A 106 -20.51 22.15 -23.07
N THR A 107 -20.26 20.85 -23.16
CA THR A 107 -19.31 20.18 -22.25
C THR A 107 -17.90 20.42 -22.77
N ARG A 108 -17.13 21.28 -22.09
CA ARG A 108 -15.71 21.46 -22.43
C ARG A 108 -14.93 20.17 -22.18
N PRO A 109 -13.92 19.85 -23.01
CA PRO A 109 -13.12 18.65 -22.83
C PRO A 109 -12.48 18.68 -21.44
N PRO A 110 -12.80 17.71 -20.57
CA PRO A 110 -12.25 17.69 -19.22
C PRO A 110 -10.76 17.31 -19.28
N ARG A 111 -10.03 17.60 -18.21
CA ARG A 111 -8.63 17.15 -18.04
C ARG A 111 -8.58 15.65 -17.66
N GLY A 112 -9.17 14.79 -18.49
CA GLY A 112 -9.48 13.39 -18.21
C GLY A 112 -10.85 13.18 -17.54
N GLY A 113 -11.31 11.93 -17.38
CA GLY A 113 -12.64 11.60 -16.85
C GLY A 113 -12.88 12.07 -15.41
N VAL A 114 -11.81 12.28 -14.64
CA VAL A 114 -11.86 12.69 -13.23
C VAL A 114 -11.28 14.11 -12.98
N ILE A 115 -11.12 14.91 -14.04
CA ILE A 115 -10.68 16.32 -13.99
C ILE A 115 -9.42 16.54 -13.14
N LEU A 116 -8.26 16.16 -13.70
CA LEU A 116 -6.95 16.23 -13.06
C LEU A 116 -6.69 17.59 -12.37
N GLY A 117 -6.35 17.57 -11.08
CA GLY A 117 -5.92 18.75 -10.33
C GLY A 117 -7.05 19.62 -9.76
N ASP A 118 -8.32 19.23 -9.92
CA ASP A 118 -9.42 19.91 -9.23
C ASP A 118 -9.28 19.81 -7.71
N LYS A 119 -9.49 20.93 -7.01
CA LYS A 119 -9.43 20.98 -5.55
C LYS A 119 -10.77 20.54 -4.96
N VAL A 120 -10.75 19.44 -4.20
CA VAL A 120 -11.96 18.89 -3.56
C VAL A 120 -12.04 19.20 -2.08
N ALA A 121 -10.90 19.45 -1.44
CA ALA A 121 -10.84 19.84 -0.04
C ALA A 121 -9.53 20.57 0.30
N GLU A 122 -9.47 21.13 1.50
CA GLU A 122 -8.23 21.53 2.17
C GLU A 122 -8.18 20.88 3.54
N TYR A 123 -7.02 20.32 3.88
CA TYR A 123 -6.72 19.81 5.22
C TYR A 123 -5.75 20.78 5.91
N GLN A 124 -6.12 21.20 7.11
CA GLN A 124 -5.35 22.18 7.89
C GLN A 124 -4.86 21.53 9.18
N LEU A 125 -3.55 21.58 9.41
CA LEU A 125 -2.94 21.26 10.70
C LEU A 125 -2.89 22.52 11.54
N ILE A 126 -3.50 22.48 12.72
CA ILE A 126 -3.50 23.58 13.68
C ILE A 126 -2.54 23.20 14.79
N TYR A 127 -1.46 23.96 14.94
CA TYR A 127 -0.44 23.70 15.95
C TYR A 127 -0.79 24.31 17.31
N THR A 128 -0.09 23.90 18.36
CA THR A 128 -0.30 24.42 19.73
C THR A 128 -0.05 25.92 19.85
N ASP A 129 0.82 26.48 19.00
CA ASP A 129 1.12 27.92 18.90
C ASP A 129 0.14 28.71 18.01
N ASP A 130 -1.00 28.10 17.64
CA ASP A 130 -2.02 28.66 16.74
C ASP A 130 -1.58 28.92 15.30
N THR A 131 -0.34 28.56 14.93
CA THR A 131 0.05 28.56 13.52
C THR A 131 -0.68 27.45 12.76
N VAL A 132 -0.86 27.64 11.45
CA VAL A 132 -1.64 26.73 10.60
C VAL A 132 -0.85 26.34 9.37
N GLN A 133 -0.77 25.04 9.09
CA GLN A 133 -0.36 24.53 7.79
C GLN A 133 -1.59 24.11 6.99
N THR A 134 -1.77 24.66 5.79
CA THR A 134 -2.86 24.30 4.87
C THR A 134 -2.31 23.46 3.71
N VAL A 135 -2.96 22.33 3.43
CA VAL A 135 -2.63 21.47 2.29
C VAL A 135 -3.87 21.30 1.39
N PRO A 136 -3.81 21.71 0.11
CA PRO A 136 -4.89 21.47 -0.83
C PRO A 136 -4.94 20.00 -1.22
N ILE A 137 -6.15 19.43 -1.26
CA ILE A 137 -6.41 18.06 -1.67
C ILE A 137 -6.93 18.09 -3.11
N LEU A 138 -6.06 17.68 -4.04
CA LEU A 138 -6.30 17.76 -5.48
C LEU A 138 -6.57 16.38 -6.09
N ARG A 139 -7.58 16.28 -6.97
CA ARG A 139 -7.92 15.05 -7.71
C ARG A 139 -6.74 14.55 -8.53
N ARG A 140 -6.53 13.24 -8.49
CA ARG A 140 -5.40 12.50 -9.07
C ARG A 140 -4.01 12.90 -8.55
N PHE A 141 -3.92 13.75 -7.53
CA PHE A 141 -2.69 13.95 -6.78
C PHE A 141 -2.85 13.30 -5.42
N ALA A 142 -3.43 14.03 -4.46
CA ALA A 142 -3.62 13.60 -3.08
C ALA A 142 -4.83 12.68 -2.91
N ILE A 143 -5.79 12.69 -3.84
CA ILE A 143 -7.00 11.88 -3.74
C ILE A 143 -7.46 11.43 -5.13
N GLY A 144 -8.03 10.24 -5.23
CA GLY A 144 -8.66 9.76 -6.45
C GLY A 144 -10.16 9.63 -6.29
N ASP A 145 -10.85 9.46 -7.40
CA ASP A 145 -12.28 9.20 -7.42
C ASP A 145 -12.56 7.75 -6.96
N MET A 146 -13.75 7.53 -6.43
CA MET A 146 -14.20 6.20 -6.02
C MET A 146 -14.40 5.25 -7.20
N ASN A 147 -14.72 5.81 -8.36
CA ASN A 147 -14.81 5.13 -9.63
C ASN A 147 -13.77 5.73 -10.58
N ILE A 148 -12.81 4.92 -11.01
CA ILE A 148 -11.78 5.33 -11.98
C ILE A 148 -11.72 4.33 -13.14
N ASN A 149 -11.38 4.84 -14.31
CA ASN A 149 -10.99 4.03 -15.46
C ASN A 149 -9.49 3.70 -15.43
N TRP A 150 -9.08 2.84 -16.35
CA TRP A 150 -7.66 2.54 -16.55
C TRP A 150 -6.89 3.82 -16.89
N GLY A 151 -5.71 3.99 -16.29
CA GLY A 151 -4.87 5.18 -16.48
C GLY A 151 -5.23 6.39 -15.60
N GLU A 152 -6.28 6.32 -14.76
CA GLU A 152 -6.74 7.43 -13.93
C GLU A 152 -6.24 7.41 -12.47
N SER A 153 -5.19 6.62 -12.19
CA SER A 153 -4.59 6.56 -10.85
C SER A 153 -3.98 7.88 -10.39
N CYS A 154 -3.80 7.98 -9.06
CA CYS A 154 -3.21 9.13 -8.40
C CYS A 154 -1.68 9.18 -8.53
N LEU A 155 -1.14 10.40 -8.46
CA LEU A 155 0.28 10.68 -8.48
C LEU A 155 0.90 10.66 -7.07
N SER A 156 0.20 11.21 -6.07
CA SER A 156 0.71 11.32 -4.68
C SER A 156 0.07 10.33 -3.71
N ALA A 157 -1.13 9.85 -4.01
CA ALA A 157 -1.82 8.79 -3.27
C ALA A 157 -1.68 7.43 -3.95
N VAL A 158 -1.91 6.35 -3.21
CA VAL A 158 -1.91 4.97 -3.70
C VAL A 158 -3.21 4.26 -3.32
N PRO A 159 -3.67 3.26 -4.08
CA PRO A 159 -4.83 2.45 -3.66
C PRO A 159 -4.55 1.76 -2.33
N ILE A 160 -5.58 1.53 -1.51
CA ILE A 160 -5.45 0.82 -0.22
C ILE A 160 -4.88 -0.61 -0.37
N ALA A 161 -5.14 -1.26 -1.51
CA ALA A 161 -4.60 -2.57 -1.84
C ALA A 161 -3.14 -2.48 -2.25
N LYS A 162 -2.29 -3.39 -1.77
CA LYS A 162 -0.96 -3.58 -2.34
C LYS A 162 -1.07 -4.21 -3.74
N PRO A 163 -0.15 -3.89 -4.67
CA PRO A 163 0.04 -4.71 -5.85
C PRO A 163 0.55 -6.09 -5.41
N ILE A 164 0.10 -7.16 -6.07
CA ILE A 164 0.58 -8.52 -5.84
C ILE A 164 1.41 -9.01 -7.02
N ALA A 165 2.37 -9.89 -6.76
CA ALA A 165 3.07 -10.58 -7.81
C ALA A 165 2.17 -11.69 -8.37
N VAL A 166 2.06 -11.76 -9.70
CA VAL A 166 1.32 -12.83 -10.37
C VAL A 166 2.29 -13.70 -11.18
N PRO A 167 2.23 -15.03 -11.04
CA PRO A 167 3.01 -15.91 -11.89
C PRO A 167 2.56 -15.76 -13.35
N THR A 168 3.52 -15.89 -14.26
CA THR A 168 3.20 -15.99 -15.70
C THR A 168 2.38 -17.25 -15.96
N THR A 169 1.60 -17.26 -17.04
CA THR A 169 0.89 -18.47 -17.48
C THR A 169 1.83 -19.69 -17.60
N SER A 170 3.04 -19.50 -18.13
CA SER A 170 4.03 -20.57 -18.24
C SER A 170 4.49 -21.10 -16.88
N GLU A 171 4.80 -20.21 -15.92
CA GLU A 171 5.18 -20.60 -14.56
C GLU A 171 4.06 -21.39 -13.86
N SER A 172 2.81 -20.92 -13.99
CA SER A 172 1.65 -21.64 -13.43
C SER A 172 1.49 -23.04 -14.05
N MET A 173 1.57 -23.14 -15.38
CA MET A 173 1.44 -24.42 -16.10
C MET A 173 2.57 -25.39 -15.75
N SER A 174 3.82 -24.92 -15.70
CA SER A 174 4.97 -25.74 -15.28
C SER A 174 4.84 -26.21 -13.83
N ALA A 175 4.18 -25.43 -12.97
CA ALA A 175 3.87 -25.82 -11.59
C ALA A 175 2.62 -26.72 -11.47
N GLY A 176 1.95 -27.07 -12.57
CA GLY A 176 0.71 -27.85 -12.57
C GLY A 176 -0.48 -27.10 -11.97
N THR A 177 -0.42 -25.77 -11.92
CA THR A 177 -1.46 -24.90 -11.36
C THR A 177 -2.23 -24.17 -12.46
N LYS A 178 -3.47 -23.79 -12.16
CA LYS A 178 -4.25 -22.96 -13.09
C LYS A 178 -3.56 -21.59 -13.26
N PRO A 179 -3.50 -21.04 -14.47
CA PRO A 179 -3.00 -19.68 -14.68
C PRO A 179 -3.73 -18.66 -13.81
N ALA A 180 -2.97 -17.74 -13.20
CA ALA A 180 -3.51 -16.69 -12.35
C ALA A 180 -4.35 -15.64 -13.12
N GLY A 181 -4.25 -15.61 -14.45
CA GLY A 181 -5.01 -14.71 -15.31
C GLY A 181 -4.78 -14.98 -16.80
N LEU A 182 -5.32 -14.09 -17.64
CA LEU A 182 -5.09 -14.12 -19.09
C LEU A 182 -3.60 -13.93 -19.38
N TRP A 183 -3.09 -14.62 -20.40
CA TRP A 183 -1.67 -14.63 -20.75
C TRP A 183 -1.06 -13.23 -20.78
N GLY A 184 -1.68 -12.29 -21.51
CA GLY A 184 -1.21 -10.92 -21.64
C GLY A 184 -1.14 -10.17 -20.31
N TRP A 185 -2.10 -10.38 -19.40
CA TRP A 185 -2.07 -9.77 -18.07
C TRP A 185 -0.97 -10.35 -17.20
N THR A 186 -0.74 -11.66 -17.28
CA THR A 186 0.32 -12.29 -16.48
C THR A 186 1.73 -11.91 -16.94
N GLN A 187 1.91 -11.38 -18.18
CA GLN A 187 3.21 -10.90 -18.65
C GLN A 187 3.71 -9.65 -17.90
N THR A 188 2.81 -8.86 -17.30
CA THR A 188 3.22 -7.72 -16.46
C THR A 188 3.77 -8.17 -15.10
N ARG A 189 3.48 -9.43 -14.72
CA ARG A 189 3.83 -10.07 -13.44
C ARG A 189 3.33 -9.31 -12.21
N VAL A 190 2.38 -8.40 -12.40
CA VAL A 190 1.73 -7.62 -11.34
C VAL A 190 0.22 -7.64 -11.49
N GLY A 191 -0.48 -7.85 -10.37
CA GLY A 191 -1.94 -7.88 -10.29
C GLY A 191 -2.48 -6.99 -9.17
N PHE A 192 -3.80 -6.88 -9.13
CA PHE A 192 -4.52 -6.24 -8.03
C PHE A 192 -4.85 -7.29 -6.96
N ASP A 193 -4.64 -6.96 -5.68
CA ASP A 193 -5.02 -7.84 -4.59
C ASP A 193 -6.56 -7.98 -4.51
N PRO A 194 -7.11 -9.21 -4.65
CA PRO A 194 -8.55 -9.44 -4.53
C PRO A 194 -9.12 -9.08 -3.16
N ILE A 195 -8.28 -9.02 -2.12
CA ILE A 195 -8.70 -8.59 -0.78
C ILE A 195 -9.28 -7.16 -0.80
N ALA A 196 -8.99 -6.40 -1.84
CA ALA A 196 -9.48 -5.05 -2.04
C ALA A 196 -10.59 -4.91 -3.09
N SER A 197 -11.32 -6.00 -3.38
CA SER A 197 -12.52 -5.96 -4.21
C SER A 197 -13.68 -5.30 -3.44
N PHE A 198 -13.69 -3.97 -3.44
CA PHE A 198 -14.69 -3.14 -2.78
C PHE A 198 -15.58 -2.42 -3.78
N PRO A 199 -16.84 -2.11 -3.39
CA PRO A 199 -17.72 -1.30 -4.22
C PRO A 199 -17.16 0.11 -4.47
N VAL A 200 -16.25 0.58 -3.62
CA VAL A 200 -15.62 1.90 -3.71
C VAL A 200 -14.10 1.76 -3.63
N ARG A 201 -13.38 2.46 -4.50
CA ARG A 201 -11.92 2.57 -4.41
C ARG A 201 -11.53 3.64 -3.41
N TYR A 202 -10.80 3.24 -2.37
CA TYR A 202 -10.18 4.17 -1.42
C TYR A 202 -8.69 4.34 -1.68
N TRP A 203 -8.20 5.52 -1.33
CA TRP A 203 -6.83 5.95 -1.55
C TRP A 203 -6.16 6.25 -0.21
N LEU A 204 -4.90 5.84 -0.10
CA LEU A 204 -3.99 6.24 0.96
C LEU A 204 -3.19 7.44 0.50
N TYR A 205 -3.23 8.51 1.28
CA TYR A 205 -2.42 9.71 1.04
C TYR A 205 -1.63 10.07 2.30
N ALA A 206 -0.31 10.10 2.18
CA ALA A 206 0.60 10.55 3.21
C ALA A 206 0.84 12.06 3.04
N MET A 207 0.14 12.85 3.86
CA MET A 207 0.31 14.29 3.97
C MET A 207 1.49 14.61 4.87
N GLU A 208 2.47 15.31 4.34
CA GLU A 208 3.65 15.76 5.08
C GLU A 208 3.29 16.88 6.07
N ASN A 209 3.72 16.72 7.33
CA ASN A 209 3.78 17.82 8.28
C ASN A 209 5.12 18.55 8.08
N LYS A 210 5.07 19.76 7.52
CA LYS A 210 6.27 20.57 7.25
C LYS A 210 6.92 21.12 8.53
N ASN A 211 6.24 21.00 9.66
CA ASN A 211 6.72 21.45 10.96
C ASN A 211 6.64 20.27 11.94
N ALA A 212 7.38 19.19 11.68
CA ALA A 212 7.38 17.97 12.49
C ALA A 212 7.69 18.22 13.98
N ASP A 213 8.49 19.24 14.28
CA ASP A 213 8.85 19.66 15.64
C ASP A 213 7.71 20.38 16.38
N LYS A 214 6.69 20.86 15.66
CA LYS A 214 5.52 21.50 16.26
C LYS A 214 4.42 20.50 16.55
N SER A 215 3.90 20.52 17.78
CA SER A 215 2.77 19.69 18.17
C SER A 215 1.48 20.19 17.52
N ILE A 216 0.76 19.29 16.88
CA ILE A 216 -0.56 19.51 16.28
C ILE A 216 -1.60 19.33 17.39
N LYS A 217 -2.52 20.29 17.57
CA LYS A 217 -3.65 20.18 18.51
C LYS A 217 -4.98 19.86 17.86
N ALA A 218 -5.14 20.20 16.57
CA ALA A 218 -6.37 19.94 15.84
C ALA A 218 -6.10 19.82 14.33
N ILE A 219 -7.01 19.12 13.66
CA ILE A 219 -7.04 18.99 12.20
C ILE A 219 -8.38 19.54 11.71
N LYS A 220 -8.35 20.42 10.72
CA LYS A 220 -9.56 21.00 10.15
C LYS A 220 -9.71 20.62 8.68
N PHE A 221 -10.90 20.15 8.34
CA PHE A 221 -11.30 19.68 7.02
C PHE A 221 -12.23 20.71 6.40
N ILE A 222 -11.86 21.24 5.24
CA ILE A 222 -12.64 22.26 4.54
C ILE A 222 -13.05 21.70 3.17
N PRO A 223 -14.36 21.56 2.89
CA PRO A 223 -14.81 21.11 1.58
C PRO A 223 -14.59 22.19 0.52
N TYR A 224 -14.40 21.75 -0.72
CA TYR A 224 -14.46 22.58 -1.92
C TYR A 224 -15.47 21.97 -2.91
N GLU A 225 -15.10 21.81 -4.17
CA GLU A 225 -16.03 21.34 -5.20
C GLU A 225 -16.14 19.81 -5.18
N GLY A 226 -17.37 19.32 -5.05
CA GLY A 226 -17.67 17.89 -4.90
C GLY A 226 -17.71 17.46 -3.44
N ALA A 227 -17.61 16.16 -3.21
CA ALA A 227 -17.62 15.60 -1.86
C ALA A 227 -16.44 14.65 -1.65
N VAL A 228 -15.95 14.59 -0.42
CA VAL A 228 -14.92 13.66 0.02
C VAL A 228 -15.49 12.72 1.07
N LEU A 229 -15.20 11.43 0.90
CA LEU A 229 -15.44 10.38 1.90
C LEU A 229 -14.12 10.08 2.59
N LEU A 230 -14.05 10.29 3.90
CA LEU A 230 -12.86 10.00 4.70
C LEU A 230 -13.20 8.94 5.75
N LEU A 231 -12.41 7.87 5.79
CA LEU A 231 -12.65 6.70 6.63
C LEU A 231 -11.69 6.56 7.80
N GLY A 232 -10.48 7.10 7.71
CA GLY A 232 -9.46 6.81 8.71
C GLY A 232 -8.23 7.69 8.59
N LEU A 233 -7.49 7.74 9.68
CA LEU A 233 -6.28 8.53 9.83
C LEU A 233 -5.27 7.76 10.70
N SER A 234 -4.02 7.76 10.25
CA SER A 234 -2.88 7.31 11.05
C SER A 234 -1.73 8.28 10.93
N VAL A 235 -0.85 8.30 11.91
CA VAL A 235 0.29 9.21 11.96
C VAL A 235 1.58 8.44 12.17
N THR A 236 2.69 8.99 11.70
CA THR A 236 4.02 8.40 11.87
C THR A 236 5.10 9.46 12.04
N SER A 237 6.16 9.10 12.74
CA SER A 237 7.38 9.90 12.87
C SER A 237 8.45 9.51 11.83
N ILE A 238 8.16 8.60 10.90
CA ILE A 238 9.06 8.31 9.77
C ILE A 238 9.27 9.60 8.95
N GLU A 239 10.53 9.98 8.74
CA GLU A 239 10.92 11.20 8.01
C GLU A 239 10.72 11.11 6.50
N GLU A 240 10.83 9.91 5.93
CA GLU A 240 10.59 9.65 4.51
C GLU A 240 9.11 9.34 4.24
N ASN A 241 8.63 9.63 3.02
CA ASN A 241 7.24 9.36 2.68
C ASN A 241 6.93 7.85 2.77
N PRO A 242 6.01 7.41 3.65
CA PRO A 242 5.82 5.99 3.94
C PRO A 242 5.17 5.21 2.80
N LEU A 243 4.57 5.90 1.82
CA LEU A 243 3.94 5.27 0.65
C LEU A 243 4.91 5.14 -0.53
N ARG A 244 6.17 5.57 -0.38
CA ARG A 244 7.22 5.48 -1.39
C ARG A 244 8.19 4.36 -1.05
N TRP A 245 7.97 3.21 -1.65
CA TRP A 245 8.89 2.09 -1.53
C TRP A 245 10.13 2.29 -2.40
N GLY A 246 11.26 1.77 -1.93
CA GLY A 246 12.50 1.80 -2.68
C GLY A 246 12.50 0.87 -3.89
N ARG A 247 13.63 0.85 -4.60
CA ARG A 247 13.84 -0.06 -5.74
C ARG A 247 13.74 -1.53 -5.31
N ARG A 248 13.49 -2.40 -6.29
CA ARG A 248 13.56 -3.85 -6.10
C ARG A 248 14.95 -4.24 -5.57
N LYS A 249 14.97 -5.05 -4.52
CA LYS A 249 16.16 -5.64 -3.90
C LYS A 249 16.00 -7.15 -3.79
N LYS A 250 17.12 -7.84 -3.55
CA LYS A 250 17.16 -9.28 -3.30
C LYS A 250 17.93 -9.54 -2.02
N ALA A 251 17.51 -10.55 -1.28
CA ALA A 251 18.24 -11.03 -0.11
C ALA A 251 18.12 -12.55 0.04
N ILE A 252 19.12 -13.17 0.64
CA ILE A 252 19.04 -14.55 1.12
C ILE A 252 18.40 -14.49 2.51
N LEU A 253 17.27 -15.18 2.66
CA LEU A 253 16.64 -15.48 3.94
C LEU A 253 17.07 -16.87 4.38
N SER A 254 17.85 -16.94 5.46
CA SER A 254 18.20 -18.20 6.12
C SER A 254 17.30 -18.42 7.33
N LEU A 255 16.54 -19.51 7.30
CA LEU A 255 15.66 -19.94 8.38
C LEU A 255 16.37 -20.93 9.32
N PRO A 256 16.06 -20.93 10.63
CA PRO A 256 16.36 -22.03 11.54
C PRO A 256 15.72 -23.36 11.09
N GLU A 257 16.17 -24.48 11.65
CA GLU A 257 15.73 -25.83 11.25
C GLU A 257 14.22 -26.05 11.39
N ASP A 258 13.60 -25.49 12.42
CA ASP A 258 12.19 -25.73 12.75
C ASP A 258 11.24 -24.69 12.13
N VAL A 259 11.74 -23.81 11.27
CA VAL A 259 10.98 -22.66 10.75
C VAL A 259 10.62 -22.85 9.29
N ASN A 260 9.34 -22.72 8.99
CA ASN A 260 8.80 -22.88 7.64
C ASN A 260 7.90 -21.70 7.26
N ILE A 261 8.18 -21.09 6.10
CA ILE A 261 7.40 -19.97 5.56
C ILE A 261 6.04 -20.39 4.97
N GLY A 262 5.77 -21.69 4.88
CA GLY A 262 4.60 -22.30 4.28
C GLY A 262 4.66 -22.36 2.76
N LYS A 263 3.54 -22.74 2.15
CA LYS A 263 3.32 -22.63 0.69
C LYS A 263 2.61 -21.32 0.38
N PRO A 264 2.91 -20.67 -0.76
CA PRO A 264 2.20 -19.46 -1.15
C PRO A 264 0.73 -19.75 -1.44
N ASP A 265 -0.15 -18.78 -1.17
CA ASP A 265 -1.54 -18.79 -1.60
C ASP A 265 -1.67 -18.51 -3.11
N GLU A 266 -2.91 -18.49 -3.63
CA GLU A 266 -3.19 -18.19 -5.04
C GLU A 266 -2.71 -16.80 -5.50
N SER A 267 -2.47 -15.89 -4.56
CA SER A 267 -1.93 -14.54 -4.79
C SER A 267 -0.40 -14.47 -4.61
N GLY A 268 0.28 -15.62 -4.42
CA GLY A 268 1.71 -15.69 -4.20
C GLY A 268 2.19 -15.31 -2.80
N ARG A 269 1.27 -15.10 -1.84
CA ARG A 269 1.62 -14.69 -0.46
C ARG A 269 1.91 -15.90 0.42
N TYR A 270 2.98 -15.79 1.19
CA TYR A 270 3.37 -16.83 2.14
C TYR A 270 2.68 -16.57 3.49
N PRO A 271 2.02 -17.58 4.10
CA PRO A 271 1.27 -17.40 5.34
C PRO A 271 2.15 -16.98 6.52
N ASN A 272 3.44 -17.35 6.49
CA ASN A 272 4.37 -17.11 7.58
C ASN A 272 5.49 -16.13 7.20
N LEU A 273 5.43 -15.47 6.04
CA LEU A 273 6.42 -14.49 5.63
C LEU A 273 5.73 -13.25 5.05
N GLY A 274 5.94 -12.11 5.69
CA GLY A 274 5.35 -10.84 5.29
C GLY A 274 6.31 -9.67 5.42
N ILE A 275 5.89 -8.53 4.87
CA ILE A 275 6.57 -7.25 4.99
C ILE A 275 5.51 -6.16 5.12
N ASP A 276 5.68 -5.24 6.07
CA ASP A 276 4.69 -4.22 6.40
C ASP A 276 4.67 -3.10 5.34
N LEU A 277 5.68 -2.24 5.29
CA LEU A 277 5.81 -1.07 4.41
C LEU A 277 6.51 -1.44 3.10
N GLY A 278 6.02 -2.52 2.47
CA GLY A 278 6.61 -3.05 1.24
C GLY A 278 5.78 -4.19 0.65
N GLN A 279 6.38 -4.85 -0.34
CA GLN A 279 5.83 -6.01 -1.00
C GLN A 279 6.93 -7.04 -1.31
N ILE A 280 6.64 -8.30 -0.98
CA ILE A 280 7.40 -9.45 -1.46
C ILE A 280 6.97 -9.72 -2.90
N ILE A 281 7.95 -9.72 -3.79
CA ILE A 281 7.77 -9.91 -5.24
C ILE A 281 7.90 -11.39 -5.59
N SER A 282 8.90 -12.06 -5.05
CA SER A 282 9.07 -13.50 -5.24
C SER A 282 9.87 -14.11 -4.10
N VAL A 283 9.68 -15.41 -3.92
CA VAL A 283 10.48 -16.24 -3.02
C VAL A 283 10.82 -17.51 -3.78
N SER A 284 12.10 -17.81 -3.90
CA SER A 284 12.60 -19.05 -4.50
C SER A 284 13.57 -19.74 -3.55
N PRO A 285 13.68 -21.08 -3.56
CA PRO A 285 14.73 -21.74 -2.81
C PRO A 285 16.09 -21.33 -3.38
N LYS A 286 17.09 -21.19 -2.49
CA LYS A 286 18.48 -21.07 -2.91
C LYS A 286 18.95 -22.44 -3.41
N PHE A 287 19.66 -22.43 -4.53
CA PHE A 287 20.29 -23.61 -5.12
C PHE A 287 21.79 -23.55 -4.88
N ASP A 288 22.36 -24.68 -4.48
CA ASP A 288 23.80 -24.89 -4.38
C ASP A 288 24.29 -25.61 -5.64
N TYR A 289 25.20 -24.95 -6.36
CA TYR A 289 25.75 -25.41 -7.62
C TYR A 289 27.13 -26.08 -7.46
N GLU A 290 27.63 -26.23 -6.23
CA GLU A 290 28.95 -26.80 -5.93
C GLU A 290 30.08 -26.16 -6.76
N ASN A 291 30.08 -24.83 -6.85
CA ASN A 291 30.99 -24.08 -7.73
C ASN A 291 32.47 -24.43 -7.53
N ASP A 292 32.89 -24.72 -6.30
CA ASP A 292 34.28 -25.06 -5.96
C ASP A 292 34.76 -26.35 -6.65
N ASN A 293 33.85 -27.28 -6.95
CA ASN A 293 34.15 -28.56 -7.60
C ASN A 293 33.50 -28.66 -8.99
N TRP A 294 33.14 -27.52 -9.61
CA TRP A 294 32.39 -27.50 -10.86
C TRP A 294 33.11 -28.24 -12.00
N GLU A 295 34.44 -28.10 -12.09
CA GLU A 295 35.27 -28.75 -13.13
C GLU A 295 35.31 -30.27 -12.98
N GLU A 296 35.10 -30.79 -11.76
CA GLU A 296 35.08 -32.22 -11.46
C GLU A 296 33.67 -32.82 -11.63
N GLY A 297 32.66 -31.98 -11.83
CA GLY A 297 31.28 -32.38 -12.05
C GLY A 297 31.04 -33.04 -13.42
N TYR A 298 29.86 -33.64 -13.57
CA TYR A 298 29.39 -34.14 -14.86
C TYR A 298 28.38 -33.17 -15.49
N ASN A 299 28.27 -33.23 -16.82
CA ASN A 299 27.39 -32.34 -17.58
C ASN A 299 25.91 -32.52 -17.17
N ASN A 300 25.19 -31.41 -16.99
CA ASN A 300 23.81 -31.37 -16.49
C ASN A 300 23.61 -31.90 -15.05
N LYS A 301 24.63 -31.83 -14.19
CA LYS A 301 24.43 -32.04 -12.75
C LYS A 301 23.40 -31.03 -12.21
N PHE A 302 22.30 -31.52 -11.63
CA PHE A 302 21.30 -30.67 -11.02
C PHE A 302 21.83 -30.05 -9.72
N PRO A 303 21.52 -28.77 -9.43
CA PRO A 303 21.93 -28.15 -8.18
C PRO A 303 21.14 -28.71 -7.01
N THR A 304 21.76 -28.68 -5.83
CA THR A 304 21.11 -29.09 -4.58
C THR A 304 20.19 -27.97 -4.10
N ARG A 305 18.91 -28.28 -3.90
CA ARG A 305 17.92 -27.33 -3.37
C ARG A 305 18.12 -27.16 -1.87
N SER A 306 18.26 -25.93 -1.38
CA SER A 306 18.21 -25.64 0.04
C SER A 306 16.78 -25.72 0.58
N ASN A 307 16.62 -26.35 1.74
CA ASN A 307 15.36 -26.39 2.48
C ASN A 307 15.20 -25.22 3.47
N ARG A 308 16.27 -24.46 3.73
CA ARG A 308 16.30 -23.40 4.76
C ARG A 308 16.71 -22.04 4.23
N GLN A 309 17.30 -21.97 3.04
CA GLN A 309 17.74 -20.71 2.43
C GLN A 309 16.86 -20.38 1.24
N PHE A 310 16.33 -19.16 1.23
CA PHE A 310 15.44 -18.65 0.19
C PHE A 310 15.99 -17.35 -0.36
N ILE A 311 15.91 -17.16 -1.67
CA ILE A 311 16.12 -15.88 -2.30
C ILE A 311 14.77 -15.15 -2.28
N VAL A 312 14.72 -14.01 -1.61
CA VAL A 312 13.53 -13.16 -1.51
C VAL A 312 13.76 -11.91 -2.34
N GLU A 313 12.94 -11.68 -3.36
CA GLU A 313 12.88 -10.40 -4.06
C GLU A 313 11.79 -9.53 -3.42
N TYR A 314 12.10 -8.26 -3.14
CA TYR A 314 11.18 -7.36 -2.47
C TYR A 314 11.39 -5.90 -2.88
N THR A 315 10.37 -5.09 -2.67
CA THR A 315 10.44 -3.62 -2.70
C THR A 315 9.84 -3.11 -1.39
N ALA A 316 10.51 -2.17 -0.73
CA ALA A 316 10.09 -1.72 0.58
C ALA A 316 10.65 -0.35 0.94
N HIS A 317 9.99 0.32 1.88
CA HIS A 317 10.50 1.48 2.59
C HIS A 317 11.70 1.10 3.48
N PRO A 318 12.70 1.98 3.73
CA PRO A 318 13.82 1.67 4.62
C PRO A 318 13.42 1.25 6.04
N SER A 319 12.38 1.89 6.59
CA SER A 319 11.78 1.53 7.90
C SER A 319 10.88 0.31 7.88
N ALA A 320 10.70 -0.36 6.73
CA ALA A 320 9.91 -1.59 6.67
C ALA A 320 10.56 -2.69 7.51
N ARG A 321 9.75 -3.67 7.89
CA ARG A 321 10.16 -4.84 8.66
C ARG A 321 9.68 -6.10 7.98
N PHE A 322 10.58 -7.05 7.81
CA PHE A 322 10.19 -8.42 7.52
C PHE A 322 9.60 -9.04 8.77
N ASN A 323 8.59 -9.88 8.57
CA ASN A 323 7.92 -10.61 9.63
C ASN A 323 7.88 -12.08 9.26
N VAL A 324 8.41 -12.91 10.15
CA VAL A 324 8.32 -14.38 10.04
C VAL A 324 7.45 -14.86 11.19
N LYS A 325 6.36 -15.55 10.86
CA LYS A 325 5.38 -16.01 11.84
C LYS A 325 5.73 -17.43 12.31
N GLU A 326 6.01 -17.59 13.60
CA GLU A 326 6.16 -18.88 14.30
C GLU A 326 5.12 -19.02 15.44
N THR A 327 5.49 -19.73 16.53
CA THR A 327 4.99 -19.56 17.91
C THR A 327 5.39 -18.22 18.52
N VAL A 328 6.48 -17.58 18.03
CA VAL A 328 6.89 -16.22 18.37
C VAL A 328 6.92 -15.36 17.10
N ASP A 329 6.37 -14.15 17.20
CA ASP A 329 6.36 -13.18 16.12
C ASP A 329 7.74 -12.52 15.99
N ILE A 330 8.51 -12.91 14.98
CA ILE A 330 9.86 -12.36 14.75
C ILE A 330 9.77 -11.29 13.68
N SER A 331 10.38 -10.14 13.96
CA SER A 331 10.35 -8.97 13.09
C SER A 331 11.69 -8.27 13.07
N PHE A 332 12.24 -8.00 11.88
CA PHE A 332 13.54 -7.35 11.73
C PHE A 332 13.51 -6.22 10.68
N PRO A 333 14.22 -5.10 10.91
CA PRO A 333 14.24 -3.97 9.98
C PRO A 333 14.89 -4.30 8.63
N VAL A 334 14.27 -3.85 7.55
CA VAL A 334 14.78 -3.99 6.19
C VAL A 334 16.11 -3.25 6.00
N LYS A 335 16.31 -2.11 6.67
CA LYS A 335 17.58 -1.36 6.64
C LYS A 335 18.77 -2.20 7.11
N ASP A 336 18.58 -3.08 8.09
CA ASP A 336 19.65 -3.91 8.63
C ASP A 336 20.06 -4.98 7.60
N CYS A 337 19.11 -5.45 6.81
CA CYS A 337 19.35 -6.38 5.71
C CYS A 337 20.05 -5.74 4.51
N GLN A 338 20.17 -4.42 4.46
CA GLN A 338 20.87 -3.71 3.38
C GLN A 338 22.36 -3.52 3.69
N VAL A 339 22.82 -3.94 4.87
CA VAL A 339 24.21 -3.81 5.30
C VAL A 339 24.80 -5.19 5.53
N ALA A 340 25.76 -5.60 4.70
CA ALA A 340 26.40 -6.91 4.83
C ALA A 340 27.07 -7.07 6.21
N GLY A 341 26.87 -8.23 6.85
CA GLY A 341 27.56 -8.62 8.09
C GLY A 341 27.03 -8.02 9.40
N LYS A 342 25.94 -7.22 9.39
CA LYS A 342 25.34 -6.65 10.61
C LYS A 342 24.06 -7.34 11.10
N THR A 343 23.54 -8.34 10.39
CA THR A 343 22.33 -9.06 10.79
C THR A 343 22.65 -9.98 11.97
N SER A 344 22.52 -9.47 13.20
CA SER A 344 22.65 -10.26 14.43
C SER A 344 21.29 -10.86 14.80
N GLY A 345 21.14 -12.19 14.70
CA GLY A 345 19.94 -12.91 15.10
C GLY A 345 19.97 -14.39 14.73
N THR A 346 18.99 -15.17 15.22
CA THR A 346 18.74 -16.57 14.81
C THR A 346 18.36 -16.72 13.33
N PHE A 347 17.92 -15.62 12.71
CA PHE A 347 17.64 -15.49 11.29
C PHE A 347 18.70 -14.61 10.64
N LEU A 348 19.21 -15.03 9.49
CA LEU A 348 20.15 -14.23 8.70
C LEU A 348 19.45 -13.78 7.42
N LEU A 349 19.22 -12.47 7.30
CA LEU A 349 18.94 -11.84 6.01
C LEU A 349 20.24 -11.24 5.47
N GLU A 350 20.68 -11.73 4.32
CA GLU A 350 21.91 -11.28 3.67
C GLU A 350 21.56 -10.61 2.34
N PRO A 351 21.96 -9.35 2.10
CA PRO A 351 21.69 -8.69 0.84
C PRO A 351 22.40 -9.42 -0.30
N ILE A 352 21.71 -9.62 -1.42
CA ILE A 352 22.33 -10.04 -2.67
C ILE A 352 22.59 -8.78 -3.47
N SER A 353 23.87 -8.45 -3.64
CA SER A 353 24.28 -7.33 -4.49
C SER A 353 23.78 -7.54 -5.93
N PRO A 354 23.32 -6.47 -6.61
CA PRO A 354 23.14 -6.52 -8.05
C PRO A 354 24.43 -7.00 -8.72
N ALA A 355 24.29 -7.86 -9.73
CA ALA A 355 25.42 -8.19 -10.59
C ALA A 355 25.71 -6.99 -11.49
N GLU A 356 26.61 -6.12 -11.04
CA GLU A 356 27.18 -5.06 -11.88
C GLU A 356 28.37 -5.66 -12.63
N GLN A 357 28.11 -6.14 -13.85
CA GLN A 357 29.15 -6.66 -14.73
C GLN A 357 29.10 -5.91 -16.06
N ASP A 358 30.22 -5.30 -16.42
CA ASP A 358 30.40 -4.73 -17.75
C ASP A 358 30.50 -5.87 -18.77
N VAL A 359 29.56 -5.92 -19.71
CA VAL A 359 29.54 -6.91 -20.78
C VAL A 359 29.75 -6.23 -22.13
N THR A 360 30.69 -6.75 -22.92
CA THR A 360 30.90 -6.32 -24.32
C THR A 360 30.13 -7.26 -25.23
N ILE A 361 29.06 -6.77 -25.84
CA ILE A 361 28.28 -7.55 -26.81
C ILE A 361 28.87 -7.30 -28.21
N LYS A 362 29.50 -8.33 -28.79
CA LYS A 362 29.95 -8.29 -30.19
C LYS A 362 28.90 -8.97 -31.06
N VAL A 363 28.20 -8.19 -31.88
CA VAL A 363 27.31 -8.74 -32.92
C VAL A 363 28.17 -9.16 -34.11
N ILE A 364 28.04 -10.42 -34.52
CA ILE A 364 28.70 -10.96 -35.71
C ILE A 364 27.58 -11.29 -36.69
N GLU A 365 27.59 -10.67 -37.88
CA GLU A 365 26.71 -11.08 -38.98
C GLU A 365 27.21 -12.43 -39.51
N ALA A 366 26.28 -13.38 -39.61
CA ALA A 366 26.53 -14.73 -40.13
C ALA A 366 26.33 -14.79 -41.65
#